data_AF-A0A1T5A0J1-F1
#
_entry.id   AF-A0A1T5A0J1-F1
#
_cell.length_a   1.000
_cell.length_b   1.000
_cell.length_c   1.000
_cell.angle_alpha   90.00
_cell.angle_beta   90.00
_cell.angle_gamma   90.00
#
_symmetry.space_group_name_H-M   'P 1'
#
loop_
_entity.id
_entity.type
_entity.pdbx_description
1 polymer ?
#
loop_
_entity_poly.entity_id
_entity_poly.type
_entity_poly.pdbx_seq_one_letter_code
_entity_poly.pdbx_strand_id
1 'polypeptide(L)'
;MENISNYSDYKKKVKDINVRSEIFNNMLNIFDNHITESIREIEESNFEGAEITLKLKIEVVEQTEDGDQNTGMPSYYYKQPVFNYNINSTLKKTNKSEGIYSEKSELCYQNGKYVLVPVNELQISIFDEVK
;
A
#
# COMPACT_ATOMS: atom_id res chain seq x y z
N MET A 1 34.49 0.19 50.15
CA MET A 1 33.98 -1.12 49.73
C MET A 1 32.64 -1.28 50.41
N GLU A 2 31.48 -1.36 49.77
CA GLU A 2 31.01 -1.26 48.36
C GLU A 2 29.54 -0.76 48.46
N ASN A 3 28.79 -0.23 47.49
CA ASN A 3 28.83 -0.22 46.04
C ASN A 3 28.32 1.14 45.52
N ILE A 4 29.08 1.83 44.66
CA ILE A 4 28.59 3.00 43.89
C ILE A 4 28.19 2.51 42.48
N SER A 5 27.51 1.36 42.39
CA SER A 5 27.40 0.58 41.14
C SER A 5 26.25 0.97 40.23
N ASN A 6 25.16 1.58 40.75
CA ASN A 6 23.89 1.63 40.02
C ASN A 6 23.50 3.02 39.46
N TYR A 7 24.37 4.05 39.59
CA TYR A 7 24.09 5.36 38.98
C TYR A 7 24.58 5.47 37.52
N SER A 8 25.35 4.50 37.02
CA SER A 8 25.84 4.47 35.63
C SER A 8 24.77 4.10 34.61
N ASP A 9 23.85 3.20 34.97
CA ASP A 9 22.97 2.52 34.01
C ASP A 9 21.81 3.41 33.56
N TYR A 10 21.47 4.43 34.35
CA TYR A 10 20.48 5.45 33.98
C TYR A 10 20.97 6.44 32.92
N LYS A 11 22.27 6.45 32.57
CA LYS A 11 22.75 7.02 31.30
C LYS A 11 22.42 6.07 30.13
N LYS A 12 21.12 5.78 29.94
CA LYS A 12 20.59 5.46 28.60
C LYS A 12 21.12 6.55 27.67
N LYS A 13 21.93 6.15 26.68
CA LYS A 13 22.52 7.08 25.70
C LYS A 13 21.43 8.02 25.20
N VAL A 14 21.72 9.32 25.15
CA VAL A 14 20.85 10.29 24.48
C VAL A 14 20.62 9.77 23.07
N LYS A 15 19.35 9.51 22.72
CA LYS A 15 18.96 8.96 21.43
C LYS A 15 18.45 10.08 20.54
N ASP A 16 19.09 10.29 19.39
CA ASP A 16 18.60 11.25 18.41
C ASP A 16 17.29 10.77 17.81
N ILE A 17 16.25 11.61 17.84
CA ILE A 17 14.98 11.33 17.18
C ILE A 17 15.11 11.72 15.71
N ASN A 18 15.57 10.78 14.90
CA ASN A 18 15.62 10.91 13.44
C ASN A 18 15.21 9.59 12.78
N VAL A 19 14.73 9.62 11.53
CA VAL A 19 14.20 8.42 10.85
C VAL A 19 15.22 7.27 10.69
N ARG A 20 16.53 7.57 10.70
CA ARG A 20 17.62 6.57 10.63
C ARG A 20 18.10 6.10 12.01
N SER A 21 17.45 6.55 13.10
CA SER A 21 17.75 6.09 14.45
C SER A 21 17.06 4.77 14.76
N GLU A 22 17.61 4.04 15.72
CA GLU A 22 17.08 2.77 16.22
C GLU A 22 15.62 2.82 16.70
N ILE A 23 15.08 4.02 16.97
CA ILE A 23 13.66 4.26 17.32
C ILE A 23 12.74 3.78 16.18
N PHE A 24 13.15 3.95 14.92
CA PHE A 24 12.32 3.67 13.74
C PHE A 24 12.74 2.41 12.97
N ASN A 25 13.87 1.77 13.31
CA ASN A 25 14.38 0.59 12.60
C ASN A 25 13.32 -0.51 12.41
N ASN A 26 12.52 -0.82 13.44
CA ASN A 26 11.47 -1.84 13.32
C ASN A 26 10.37 -1.45 12.33
N MET A 27 9.94 -0.18 12.36
CA MET A 27 8.96 0.36 11.41
C MET A 27 9.49 0.34 9.98
N LEU A 28 10.74 0.74 9.77
CA LEU A 28 11.38 0.74 8.45
C LEU A 28 11.54 -0.68 7.90
N ASN A 29 12.02 -1.63 8.70
CA ASN A 29 12.13 -3.03 8.28
C ASN A 29 10.78 -3.62 7.83
N ILE A 30 9.69 -3.28 8.53
CA ILE A 30 8.33 -3.72 8.15
C ILE A 30 7.87 -3.02 6.85
N PHE A 31 8.21 -1.75 6.66
CA PHE A 31 7.92 -1.01 5.44
C PHE A 31 8.68 -1.56 4.21
N ASP A 32 9.96 -1.90 4.38
CA ASP A 32 10.81 -2.51 3.35
C ASP A 32 10.32 -3.93 2.97
N ASN A 33 9.83 -4.70 3.95
CA ASN A 33 9.14 -5.97 3.68
C ASN A 33 7.89 -5.75 2.82
N HIS A 34 7.03 -4.79 3.18
CA HIS A 34 5.84 -4.47 2.38
C HIS A 34 6.17 -4.00 0.96
N ILE A 35 7.28 -3.27 0.75
CA ILE A 35 7.78 -2.92 -0.59
C ILE A 35 8.15 -4.20 -1.36
N THR A 36 8.96 -5.06 -0.76
CA THR A 36 9.48 -6.28 -1.40
C THR A 36 8.35 -7.25 -1.74
N GLU A 37 7.41 -7.48 -0.81
CA GLU A 37 6.21 -8.28 -1.06
C GLU A 37 5.34 -7.67 -2.15
N SER A 38 5.10 -6.36 -2.15
CA SER A 38 4.26 -5.72 -3.18
C SER A 38 4.87 -5.84 -4.58
N ILE A 39 6.20 -5.76 -4.70
CA ILE A 39 6.91 -5.99 -5.98
C ILE A 39 6.75 -7.45 -6.39
N ARG A 40 6.98 -8.41 -5.48
CA ARG A 40 6.81 -9.84 -5.77
C ARG A 40 5.39 -10.15 -6.26
N GLU A 41 4.36 -9.62 -5.62
CA GLU A 41 2.97 -9.82 -6.03
C GLU A 41 2.63 -9.17 -7.39
N ILE A 42 3.34 -8.10 -7.80
CA ILE A 42 3.21 -7.53 -9.16
C ILE A 42 3.88 -8.42 -10.22
N GLU A 43 5.01 -9.06 -9.90
CA GLU A 43 5.71 -9.95 -10.82
C GLU A 43 5.06 -11.34 -10.93
N GLU A 44 4.57 -11.91 -9.81
CA GLU A 44 4.01 -13.26 -9.74
C GLU A 44 2.50 -13.32 -10.05
N SER A 45 1.77 -12.21 -9.89
CA SER A 45 0.33 -12.13 -10.12
C SER A 45 -0.02 -10.95 -11.02
N ASN A 46 -1.11 -11.06 -11.80
CA ASN A 46 -1.58 -10.05 -12.76
C ASN A 46 -2.11 -8.74 -12.08
N PHE A 47 -1.29 -8.06 -11.30
CA PHE A 47 -1.49 -6.72 -10.78
C PHE A 47 -0.55 -5.78 -11.56
N GLU A 48 -1.02 -4.61 -11.96
CA GLU A 48 -0.20 -3.66 -12.74
C GLU A 48 0.56 -2.66 -11.84
N GLY A 49 0.31 -2.70 -10.54
CA GLY A 49 1.01 -1.85 -9.58
C GLY A 49 0.49 -2.01 -8.15
N ALA A 50 1.18 -1.35 -7.22
CA ALA A 50 0.86 -1.32 -5.81
C ALA A 50 0.89 0.11 -5.28
N GLU A 51 0.17 0.34 -4.19
CA GLU A 51 0.22 1.57 -3.40
C GLU A 51 0.47 1.19 -1.93
N ILE A 52 1.50 1.79 -1.32
CA ILE A 52 1.90 1.51 0.06
C ILE A 52 1.77 2.81 0.85
N THR A 53 1.01 2.75 1.93
CA THR A 53 0.73 3.89 2.81
C THR A 53 1.34 3.63 4.19
N LEU A 54 2.29 4.47 4.59
CA LEU A 54 2.78 4.58 5.97
C LEU A 54 2.10 5.78 6.65
N LYS A 55 1.40 5.53 7.75
CA LYS A 55 0.87 6.57 8.65
C LYS A 55 1.64 6.51 9.96
N LEU A 56 2.34 7.60 10.30
CA LEU A 56 3.02 7.77 11.58
C LEU A 56 2.30 8.85 12.40
N LYS A 57 1.82 8.50 13.58
CA LYS A 57 1.26 9.40 14.58
C LYS A 57 2.30 9.60 15.69
N ILE A 58 2.56 10.85 16.03
CA ILE A 58 3.51 11.25 17.08
C ILE A 58 2.75 12.00 18.16
N GLU A 59 2.89 11.57 19.40
CA GLU A 59 2.27 12.20 20.57
C GLU A 59 3.33 12.39 21.65
N VAL A 60 3.14 13.35 22.56
CA VAL A 60 3.98 13.51 23.76
C VAL A 60 3.07 13.34 24.96
N VAL A 61 3.32 12.30 25.75
CA VAL A 61 2.52 11.98 26.94
C VAL A 61 3.31 12.29 28.22
N GLU A 62 2.61 12.80 29.22
CA GLU A 62 3.13 12.93 30.57
C GLU A 62 3.04 11.58 31.28
N GLN A 63 4.06 11.25 32.07
CA GLN A 63 4.19 10.03 32.85
C GLN A 63 4.71 10.35 34.24
N THR A 64 4.44 9.44 35.17
CA THR A 64 4.99 9.41 36.51
C THR A 64 5.70 8.07 36.69
N GLU A 65 6.91 8.07 37.23
CA GLU A 65 7.56 6.87 37.74
C GLU A 65 7.60 6.97 39.27
N ASP A 66 7.13 5.92 39.94
CA ASP A 66 7.06 5.88 41.40
C ASP A 66 8.45 5.64 42.01
N GLY A 67 8.74 6.38 43.08
CA GLY A 67 9.97 6.27 43.84
C GLY A 67 10.03 4.98 44.66
N ASP A 68 11.21 4.35 44.69
CA ASP A 68 11.46 3.19 45.54
C ASP A 68 11.79 3.61 46.98
N GLN A 69 10.91 3.24 47.90
CA GLN A 69 11.02 3.53 49.33
C GLN A 69 12.21 2.82 50.01
N ASN A 70 12.74 1.74 49.43
CA ASN A 70 13.88 1.01 49.99
C ASN A 70 15.22 1.68 49.65
N THR A 71 15.32 2.34 48.50
CA THR A 71 16.51 3.10 48.07
C THR A 71 16.38 4.60 48.34
N GLY A 72 15.20 5.09 48.74
CA GLY A 72 14.94 6.51 49.02
C GLY A 72 14.84 7.37 47.76
N MET A 73 14.62 6.77 46.59
CA MET A 73 14.40 7.52 45.35
C MET A 73 13.02 8.20 45.38
N PRO A 74 12.90 9.50 45.05
CA PRO A 74 11.60 10.17 44.95
C PRO A 74 10.89 9.83 43.64
N SER A 75 9.56 9.79 43.66
CA SER A 75 8.76 9.73 42.41
C SER A 75 9.03 10.95 41.54
N TYR A 76 9.02 10.78 40.22
CA TYR A 76 9.30 11.87 39.29
C TYR A 76 8.38 11.86 38.06
N TYR A 77 8.13 13.06 37.53
CA TYR A 77 7.30 13.27 36.34
C TYR A 77 8.19 13.54 35.12
N TYR A 78 7.83 12.97 33.98
CA TYR A 78 8.55 13.19 32.72
C TYR A 78 7.59 13.21 31.52
N LYS A 79 8.08 13.75 30.40
CA LYS A 79 7.39 13.73 29.11
C LYS A 79 8.11 12.76 28.19
N GLN A 80 7.38 11.82 27.60
CA GLN A 80 7.91 10.88 26.62
C GLN A 80 7.19 11.00 25.28
N PRO A 81 7.92 10.93 24.14
CA PRO A 81 7.29 10.79 22.83
C PRO A 81 6.79 9.35 22.64
N VAL A 82 5.61 9.22 22.04
CA VAL A 82 5.00 7.95 21.64
C VAL A 82 4.84 7.96 20.13
N PHE A 83 5.35 6.92 19.47
CA PHE A 83 5.34 6.76 18.01
C PHE A 83 4.44 5.58 17.64
N ASN A 84 3.23 5.88 17.16
CA ASN A 84 2.26 4.89 16.72
C ASN A 84 2.25 4.87 15.19
N TYR A 85 2.57 3.72 14.57
CA TYR A 85 2.59 3.59 13.12
C TYR A 85 1.60 2.53 12.61
N ASN A 86 1.13 2.73 11.38
CA ASN A 86 0.31 1.78 10.64
C ASN A 86 0.79 1.79 9.18
N ILE A 87 1.08 0.61 8.64
CA ILE A 87 1.50 0.40 7.25
C ILE A 87 0.43 -0.47 6.60
N ASN A 88 -0.03 -0.07 5.41
CA ASN A 88 -0.92 -0.90 4.58
C ASN A 88 -0.44 -0.86 3.13
N SER A 89 -0.53 -1.99 2.44
CA SER A 89 -0.31 -2.11 1.00
C SER A 89 -1.63 -2.44 0.29
N THR A 90 -1.81 -1.95 -0.92
CA THR A 90 -2.97 -2.25 -1.78
C THR A 90 -2.49 -2.49 -3.21
N LEU A 91 -2.80 -3.66 -3.74
CA LEU A 91 -2.46 -4.06 -5.11
C LEU A 91 -3.58 -3.67 -6.07
N LYS A 92 -3.24 -3.17 -7.26
CA LYS A 92 -4.19 -2.69 -8.28
C LYS A 92 -4.20 -3.66 -9.46
N LYS A 93 -5.38 -4.25 -9.75
CA LYS A 93 -5.62 -5.00 -11.00
C LYS A 93 -6.36 -4.12 -11.99
N THR A 94 -5.89 -4.10 -13.24
CA THR A 94 -6.67 -3.59 -14.37
C THR A 94 -7.41 -4.75 -15.00
N ASN A 95 -8.74 -4.77 -14.85
CA ASN A 95 -9.58 -5.73 -15.55
C ASN A 95 -9.73 -5.30 -17.02
N LYS A 96 -8.71 -5.58 -17.83
CA LYS A 96 -8.73 -5.33 -19.27
C LYS A 96 -9.46 -6.46 -19.99
N SER A 97 -10.77 -6.30 -20.17
CA SER A 97 -11.58 -7.19 -21.02
C SER A 97 -11.58 -6.67 -22.46
N GLU A 98 -10.62 -7.12 -23.25
CA GLU A 98 -10.59 -6.87 -24.70
C GLU A 98 -11.17 -8.08 -25.44
N GLY A 99 -12.21 -7.85 -26.24
CA GLY A 99 -12.87 -8.87 -27.04
C GLY A 99 -13.27 -8.31 -28.39
N ILE A 100 -12.88 -8.99 -29.46
CA ILE A 100 -13.29 -8.67 -30.83
C ILE A 100 -14.38 -9.66 -31.23
N TYR A 101 -15.62 -9.19 -31.30
CA TYR A 101 -16.69 -9.94 -31.96
C TYR A 101 -16.52 -9.78 -33.47
N SER A 102 -16.13 -10.87 -34.13
CA SER A 102 -15.86 -10.95 -35.56
C SER A 102 -16.60 -12.16 -36.12
N GLU A 103 -17.54 -11.91 -37.03
CA GLU A 103 -18.35 -12.91 -37.71
C GLU A 103 -18.49 -12.49 -39.19
N LYS A 104 -18.70 -13.45 -40.12
CA LYS A 104 -18.90 -13.18 -41.55
C LYS A 104 -20.33 -12.65 -41.80
N SER A 105 -20.57 -11.44 -41.31
CA SER A 105 -21.88 -10.79 -41.25
C SER A 105 -21.81 -9.36 -41.79
N GLU A 106 -22.81 -8.95 -42.56
CA GLU A 106 -22.93 -7.59 -43.12
C GLU A 106 -23.67 -6.66 -42.15
N LEU A 107 -23.26 -5.39 -42.07
CA LEU A 107 -23.93 -4.37 -41.26
C LEU A 107 -25.02 -3.66 -42.07
N CYS A 108 -26.28 -3.92 -41.74
CA CYS A 108 -27.44 -3.27 -42.36
C CYS A 108 -28.13 -2.28 -41.41
N TYR A 109 -28.82 -1.28 -41.95
CA TYR A 109 -29.72 -0.41 -41.19
C TYR A 109 -31.17 -0.68 -41.58
N GLN A 110 -31.97 -1.22 -40.64
CA GLN A 110 -33.36 -1.63 -40.87
C GLN A 110 -34.22 -1.24 -39.66
N ASN A 111 -35.45 -0.80 -39.89
CA ASN A 111 -36.41 -0.43 -38.83
C ASN A 111 -35.84 0.55 -37.77
N GLY A 112 -34.99 1.50 -38.22
CA GLY A 112 -34.38 2.51 -37.36
C GLY A 112 -33.21 2.00 -36.49
N LYS A 113 -32.67 0.82 -36.76
CA LYS A 113 -31.57 0.21 -35.99
C LYS A 113 -30.53 -0.43 -36.90
N TYR A 114 -29.28 -0.46 -36.44
CA TYR A 114 -28.23 -1.27 -37.07
C TYR A 114 -28.35 -2.74 -36.63
N VAL A 115 -28.21 -3.66 -37.58
CA VAL A 115 -28.26 -5.11 -37.38
C VAL A 115 -27.16 -5.79 -38.20
N LEU A 116 -26.59 -6.87 -37.67
CA LEU A 116 -25.70 -7.76 -38.42
C LEU A 116 -26.52 -8.88 -39.07
N VAL A 117 -26.34 -9.13 -40.35
CA VAL A 117 -27.02 -10.20 -41.10
C VAL A 117 -26.01 -11.17 -41.72
N PRO A 118 -26.30 -12.48 -41.82
CA PRO A 118 -25.36 -13.45 -42.41
C PRO A 118 -25.03 -13.13 -43.87
N VAL A 119 -23.76 -13.19 -44.25
CA VAL A 119 -23.34 -13.05 -45.66
C VAL A 119 -23.67 -14.35 -46.42
N ASN A 120 -24.88 -14.42 -46.97
CA ASN A 120 -25.24 -15.43 -47.96
C ASN A 120 -24.49 -15.17 -49.27
N GLU A 121 -23.88 -16.20 -49.87
CA GLU A 121 -23.00 -16.09 -51.05
C GLU A 121 -23.75 -15.86 -52.39
N LEU A 122 -24.84 -15.07 -52.35
CA LEU A 122 -25.72 -14.77 -53.49
C LEU A 122 -26.10 -13.28 -53.57
N GLN A 123 -25.22 -12.37 -53.13
CA GLN A 123 -25.29 -10.96 -53.55
C GLN A 123 -24.81 -10.81 -55.01
N ILE A 124 -25.63 -11.32 -55.94
CA ILE A 124 -25.56 -10.94 -57.35
C ILE A 124 -26.58 -9.80 -57.53
N SER A 125 -26.15 -8.54 -57.41
CA SER A 125 -26.97 -7.42 -57.87
C SER A 125 -26.88 -7.34 -59.39
N ILE A 126 -27.80 -8.05 -60.04
CA ILE A 126 -28.15 -7.83 -61.44
C ILE A 126 -29.03 -6.57 -61.48
N PHE A 127 -28.79 -5.65 -62.43
CA PHE A 127 -29.45 -4.33 -62.62
C PHE A 127 -29.01 -3.23 -61.62
N ASP A 128 -28.90 -1.94 -61.98
CA ASP A 128 -29.00 -1.19 -63.27
C ASP A 128 -28.17 0.12 -63.15
N GLU A 129 -27.92 1.01 -64.14
CA GLU A 129 -28.45 1.29 -65.50
C GLU A 129 -27.28 1.31 -66.54
N VAL A 130 -27.56 1.15 -67.85
CA VAL A 130 -26.65 1.59 -68.93
C VAL A 130 -26.98 3.03 -69.35
N LYS A 131 -25.98 3.93 -69.35
CA LYS A 131 -25.94 5.16 -70.14
C LYS A 131 -24.52 5.46 -70.64
#